data_AF-B7S931-F1
#
_entry.id   AF-B7S931-F1
#
_cell.length_a   1.000
_cell.length_b   1.000
_cell.length_c   1.000
_cell.angle_alpha   90.00
_cell.angle_beta   90.00
_cell.angle_gamma   90.00
#
_symmetry.space_group_name_H-M   'P 1'
#
loop_
_entity.id
_entity.type
_entity.pdbx_description
1 polymer ?
#
loop_
_entity_poly.entity_id
_entity_poly.type
_entity_poly.pdbx_seq_one_letter_code
_entity_poly.pdbx_strand_id
1 'polypeptide(L)'
;MAHQYTCYIPKEWESLPEEFLRTTIADKAMKQWKHCNYLEGTTIRLQNVTAKLNYYRFIPWMRKSDDPNEYPRASEYFGIEMNCILCPKS
;
A
#
# COMPACT_ATOMS: atom_id res chain seq x y z
N MET A 1 -12.27 13.92 -11.81
CA MET A 1 -11.31 14.28 -10.74
C MET A 1 -10.75 12.97 -10.23
N ALA A 2 -9.47 12.69 -10.46
CA ALA A 2 -8.84 11.50 -9.91
C ALA A 2 -8.60 11.74 -8.41
N HIS A 3 -9.30 11.02 -7.54
CA HIS A 3 -9.00 11.04 -6.11
C HIS A 3 -7.65 10.35 -5.91
N GLN A 4 -6.58 11.14 -5.74
CA GLN A 4 -5.24 10.65 -5.46
C GLN A 4 -5.00 10.65 -3.96
N TYR A 5 -4.18 9.71 -3.48
CA TYR A 5 -3.78 9.62 -2.09
C TYR A 5 -2.34 9.13 -1.98
N THR A 6 -1.65 9.51 -0.90
CA THR A 6 -0.32 8.96 -0.61
C THR A 6 -0.44 7.64 0.15
N CYS A 7 0.29 6.63 -0.30
CA CYS A 7 0.47 5.37 0.41
C CYS A 7 1.93 5.24 0.84
N TYR A 8 2.18 5.00 2.12
CA TYR A 8 3.55 4.74 2.60
C TYR A 8 3.90 3.26 2.41
N ILE A 9 5.05 2.98 1.82
CA ILE A 9 5.50 1.63 1.51
C ILE A 9 6.95 1.40 1.98
N PRO A 10 7.34 0.13 2.25
CA PRO A 10 8.69 -0.18 2.75
C PRO A 10 9.78 0.29 1.79
N LYS A 11 10.84 0.92 2.30
CA LYS A 11 11.98 1.42 1.49
C LYS A 11 12.73 0.34 0.75
N GLU A 12 12.67 -0.90 1.22
CA GLU A 12 13.25 -2.04 0.53
C GLU A 12 12.67 -2.17 -0.89
N TRP A 13 11.44 -1.70 -1.12
CA TRP A 13 10.79 -1.69 -2.43
C TRP A 13 11.20 -0.52 -3.33
N GLU A 14 12.01 0.43 -2.86
CA GLU A 14 12.43 1.63 -3.61
C GLU A 14 13.24 1.28 -4.87
N SER A 15 13.89 0.11 -4.88
CA SER A 15 14.61 -0.41 -6.05
C SER A 15 13.68 -0.89 -7.18
N LEU A 16 12.38 -1.02 -6.93
CA LEU A 16 11.39 -1.46 -7.91
C LEU A 16 10.77 -0.26 -8.63
N PRO A 17 10.39 -0.40 -9.91
CA PRO A 17 9.72 0.69 -10.63
C PRO A 17 8.43 1.14 -9.93
N GLU A 18 8.22 2.44 -9.78
CA GLU A 18 7.03 2.98 -9.10
C GLU A 18 5.73 2.50 -9.75
N GLU A 19 5.66 2.45 -11.09
CA GLU A 19 4.49 1.93 -11.81
C GLU A 19 4.16 0.47 -11.46
N PHE A 20 5.20 -0.36 -11.28
CA PHE A 20 5.04 -1.74 -10.84
C PHE A 20 4.47 -1.81 -9.42
N LEU A 21 4.95 -0.96 -8.51
CA LEU A 21 4.45 -0.87 -7.13
C LEU A 21 2.98 -0.42 -7.11
N ARG A 22 2.66 0.65 -7.83
CA ARG A 22 1.29 1.19 -7.95
C ARG A 22 0.32 0.12 -8.45
N THR A 23 0.68 -0.55 -9.54
CA THR A 23 -0.15 -1.60 -10.15
C THR A 23 -0.31 -2.79 -9.21
N THR A 24 0.78 -3.26 -8.60
CA THR A 24 0.76 -4.41 -7.69
C THR A 24 -0.12 -4.15 -6.48
N ILE A 25 0.01 -2.98 -5.85
CA ILE A 25 -0.80 -2.60 -4.68
C ILE A 25 -2.27 -2.50 -5.06
N ALA A 26 -2.58 -1.80 -6.15
CA ALA A 26 -3.97 -1.64 -6.62
C ALA A 26 -4.62 -2.99 -6.94
N ASP A 27 -3.93 -3.86 -7.68
CA ASP A 27 -4.46 -5.18 -8.08
C ASP A 27 -4.70 -6.09 -6.87
N LYS A 28 -3.77 -6.12 -5.92
CA LYS A 28 -3.89 -6.94 -4.71
C LYS A 28 -5.00 -6.42 -3.80
N ALA A 29 -5.08 -5.11 -3.62
CA ALA A 29 -6.12 -4.49 -2.82
C ALA A 29 -7.51 -4.65 -3.45
N MET A 30 -7.62 -4.56 -4.78
CA MET A 30 -8.86 -4.85 -5.50
C MET A 30 -9.29 -6.31 -5.36
N LYS A 31 -8.35 -7.27 -5.40
CA LYS A 31 -8.64 -8.69 -5.15
C LYS A 31 -9.13 -8.93 -3.73
N GLN A 32 -8.47 -8.34 -2.73
CA GLN A 32 -8.90 -8.38 -1.33
C GLN A 32 -10.32 -7.81 -1.18
N TRP A 33 -10.58 -6.62 -1.74
CA TRP A 33 -11.89 -5.99 -1.70
C TRP A 33 -12.99 -6.90 -2.24
N LYS A 34 -12.77 -7.50 -3.41
CA LYS A 34 -13.74 -8.42 -4.02
C LYS A 34 -14.03 -9.67 -3.17
N HIS A 35 -13.09 -10.08 -2.31
CA HIS A 35 -13.25 -11.27 -1.49
C HIS A 35 -13.78 -10.96 -0.09
N CYS A 36 -13.34 -9.87 0.52
CA CYS A 36 -13.56 -9.55 1.93
C CYS A 36 -14.41 -8.30 2.16
N ASN A 37 -14.66 -7.49 1.13
CA ASN A 37 -15.25 -6.13 1.23
C ASN A 37 -14.47 -5.17 2.15
N TYR A 38 -13.16 -5.41 2.32
CA TYR A 38 -12.24 -4.52 3.02
C TYR A 38 -10.92 -4.44 2.27
N LEU A 39 -10.30 -3.26 2.21
CA LEU A 39 -8.94 -3.09 1.65
C LEU A 39 -7.88 -3.43 2.71
N GLU A 40 -8.16 -3.08 3.97
CA GLU A 40 -7.29 -3.39 5.10
C GLU A 40 -6.97 -4.89 5.14
N GLY A 41 -5.72 -5.19 5.42
CA GLY A 41 -5.21 -6.55 5.47
C GLY A 41 -4.72 -7.13 4.15
N THR A 42 -4.81 -6.37 3.05
CA THR A 42 -4.14 -6.73 1.80
C THR A 42 -2.66 -7.03 2.06
N THR A 43 -2.25 -8.26 1.81
CA THR A 43 -0.88 -8.71 2.09
C THR A 43 -0.10 -8.89 0.80
N ILE A 44 1.10 -8.31 0.75
CA ILE A 44 1.99 -8.31 -0.42
C ILE A 44 3.39 -8.70 0.05
N ARG A 45 4.05 -9.56 -0.73
CA ARG A 45 5.45 -9.94 -0.52
C ARG A 45 6.28 -9.58 -1.74
N LEU A 46 7.27 -8.70 -1.57
CA LEU A 46 8.22 -8.27 -2.60
C LEU A 46 9.62 -8.17 -1.98
N GLN A 47 10.65 -8.62 -2.71
CA GLN A 47 12.07 -8.55 -2.31
C GLN A 47 12.31 -8.96 -0.84
N ASN A 48 11.72 -10.07 -0.41
CA ASN A 48 11.76 -10.62 0.94
C ASN A 48 11.02 -9.84 2.04
N VAL A 49 10.46 -8.68 1.75
CA VAL A 49 9.60 -7.96 2.69
C VAL A 49 8.15 -8.38 2.48
N THR A 50 7.51 -8.85 3.55
CA THR A 50 6.06 -9.06 3.61
C THR A 50 5.44 -7.86 4.31
N ALA A 51 4.47 -7.23 3.67
CA ALA A 51 3.78 -6.07 4.21
C ALA A 51 2.27 -6.22 4.07
N LYS A 52 1.55 -5.65 5.04
CA LYS A 52 0.10 -5.67 5.14
C LYS A 52 -0.43 -4.25 5.08
N LEU A 53 -1.43 -4.00 4.23
CA LEU A 53 -2.11 -2.73 4.15
C LEU A 53 -2.83 -2.44 5.47
N ASN A 54 -2.44 -1.35 6.13
CA ASN A 54 -3.01 -0.82 7.35
C ASN A 54 -3.30 0.67 7.17
N TYR A 55 -3.92 1.28 8.18
CA TYR A 55 -4.21 2.71 8.20
C TYR A 55 -3.64 3.36 9.46
N TYR A 56 -2.98 4.51 9.29
CA TYR A 56 -2.59 5.39 10.39
C TYR A 56 -3.24 6.75 10.14
N ARG A 57 -4.18 7.16 11.01
CA ARG A 57 -4.94 8.42 10.86
C ARG A 57 -5.53 8.61 9.45
N PHE A 58 -6.19 7.57 8.93
CA PHE A 58 -6.76 7.50 7.57
C PHE A 58 -5.75 7.47 6.41
N ILE A 59 -4.45 7.49 6.69
CA ILE A 59 -3.40 7.36 5.69
C ILE A 59 -3.09 5.87 5.51
N PRO A 60 -3.21 5.32 4.29
CA PRO A 60 -2.85 3.94 4.02
C PRO A 60 -1.32 3.77 4.05
N TRP A 61 -0.89 2.62 4.57
CA TRP A 61 0.51 2.23 4.52
C TRP A 61 0.67 0.71 4.52
N MET A 62 1.67 0.23 3.80
CA MET A 62 2.05 -1.17 3.74
C MET A 62 3.00 -1.49 4.90
N ARG A 63 2.45 -1.65 6.10
CA ARG A 63 3.21 -1.99 7.32
C ARG A 63 3.92 -3.34 7.16
N LYS A 64 5.24 -3.38 7.38
CA LYS A 64 6.00 -4.64 7.39
C LYS A 64 5.49 -5.57 8.50
N SER A 65 5.47 -6.87 8.25
CA SER A 65 4.92 -7.85 9.21
C SER A 65 5.67 -7.93 10.53
N ASP A 66 6.96 -7.55 10.53
CA ASP A 66 7.85 -7.51 11.68
C ASP A 66 7.96 -6.11 12.32
N ASP A 67 7.29 -5.09 11.77
CA ASP A 67 7.33 -3.74 12.30
C ASP A 67 6.37 -3.60 13.51
N PRO A 68 6.87 -3.35 14.73
CA PRO A 68 6.03 -3.19 15.91
C PRO A 68 5.32 -1.85 15.98
N ASN A 69 5.71 -0.86 15.17
CA ASN A 69 5.17 0.49 15.25
C ASN A 69 3.75 0.57 14.68
N GLU A 70 2.95 1.47 15.23
CA GLU A 70 1.58 1.75 14.76
C GLU A 70 1.52 2.85 13.69
N TYR A 71 2.67 3.39 13.29
CA TYR A 71 2.79 4.47 12.32
C TYR A 71 4.01 4.29 11.40
N PRO A 72 3.96 4.77 10.15
CA PRO A 72 5.06 4.67 9.21
C PRO A 72 6.20 5.61 9.60
N ARG A 73 7.33 5.06 10.03
CA ARG A 73 8.54 5.85 10.30
C ARG A 73 9.21 6.26 8.99
N ALA A 74 9.53 7.55 8.84
CA ALA A 74 10.19 8.06 7.63
C ALA A 74 11.58 7.44 7.34
N SER A 75 12.22 6.83 8.35
CA SER A 75 13.46 6.06 8.16
C SER A 75 13.23 4.74 7.42
N GLU A 76 12.04 4.12 7.56
CA GLU A 76 11.70 2.78 7.09
C GLU A 76 10.77 2.78 5.86
N TYR A 77 10.01 3.86 5.67
CA TYR A 77 8.98 3.95 4.63
C TYR A 77 9.16 5.20 3.77
N PHE A 78 8.68 5.13 2.54
CA PHE A 78 8.55 6.27 1.63
C PHE A 78 7.14 6.34 1.05
N GLY A 79 6.71 7.53 0.66
CA GLY A 79 5.38 7.75 0.11
C GLY A 79 5.38 7.62 -1.41
N ILE A 80 4.40 6.90 -1.95
CA ILE A 80 4.06 6.92 -3.37
C ILE A 80 2.64 7.45 -3.55
N GLU A 81 2.40 8.14 -4.66
CA GLU A 81 1.07 8.62 -4.99
C GLU A 81 0.26 7.50 -5.63
N MET A 82 -0.97 7.29 -5.18
CA MET A 82 -1.85 6.23 -5.66
C MET A 82 -3.15 6.84 -6.16
N ASN A 83 -3.70 6.26 -7.23
CA ASN A 83 -5.06 6.55 -7.64
C ASN A 83 -6.03 5.79 -6.73
N CYS A 84 -7.19 6.39 -6.44
CA CYS A 84 -8.27 5.75 -5.71
C CYS A 84 -8.61 4.38 -6.33
N ILE A 85 -8.42 3.32 -5.55
CA ILE A 85 -8.58 1.93 -6.00
C ILE A 85 -10.04 1.64 -6.36
N LEU A 86 -10.99 2.18 -5.59
CA LEU A 86 -12.42 1.88 -5.72
C LEU A 86 -13.21 2.93 -6.51
N CYS A 87 -12.55 4.01 -6.94
CA CYS A 87 -13.21 5.07 -7.69
C CYS A 87 -13.34 4.67 -9.17
N PRO A 88 -14.40 5.11 -9.87
CA PRO A 88 -14.49 4.96 -11.31
C PRO A 88 -13.29 5.61 -11.99
N LYS A 89 -12.69 4.91 -12.96
CA LYS A 89 -11.72 5.54 -13.88
C LYS A 89 -12.53 6.56 -14.71
N SER A 90 -12.13 7.83 -14.64
CA SER A 90 -12.71 8.91 -15.45
C SER A 90 -12.36 8.72 -16.91
#